data_AF-A0A7J7HD86-F1
#
_entry.id   AF-A0A7J7HD86-F1
#
_cell.length_a   1.000
_cell.length_b   1.000
_cell.length_c   1.000
_cell.angle_alpha   90.00
_cell.angle_beta   90.00
_cell.angle_gamma   90.00
#
_symmetry.space_group_name_H-M   'P 1'
#
loop_
_entity.id
_entity.type
_entity.pdbx_description
1 polymer ?
#
loop_
_entity_poly.entity_id
_entity_poly.type
_entity_poly.pdbx_seq_one_letter_code
_entity_poly.pdbx_strand_id
1 'polypeptide(L)'
;MQVYAFGRKILDSNVEEEKEEGKKGFIECLKVLEGELGDKPYFGGETFGFVDIAVVTLYCWSYETLGNFSLEVECPKLFSWGKRCIEKNESVSKTLPHQHKIYDFVLGLNKKPKART
;
A
#
# COMPACT_ATOMS: atom_id res chain seq x y z
N MET A 1 -7.38 7.39 -6.34
CA MET A 1 -8.86 7.38 -6.20
C MET A 1 -9.44 5.96 -6.20
N GLN A 2 -9.08 5.06 -7.15
CA GLN A 2 -9.49 3.64 -7.11
C GLN A 2 -8.59 2.77 -6.20
N VAL A 3 -7.27 2.99 -6.20
CA VAL A 3 -6.33 2.26 -5.32
C VAL A 3 -6.73 2.31 -3.83
N TYR A 4 -7.18 3.47 -3.35
CA TYR A 4 -7.67 3.61 -1.97
C TYR A 4 -9.01 2.89 -1.75
N ALA A 5 -9.89 2.86 -2.74
CA ALA A 5 -11.18 2.16 -2.62
C ALA A 5 -10.96 0.64 -2.49
N PHE A 6 -10.12 0.06 -3.36
CA PHE A 6 -9.74 -1.35 -3.27
C PHE A 6 -8.94 -1.65 -1.99
N GLY A 7 -8.01 -0.78 -1.61
CA GLY A 7 -7.29 -0.88 -0.35
C GLY A 7 -8.24 -0.88 0.86
N ARG A 8 -9.26 -0.03 0.87
CA ARG A 8 -10.28 -0.01 1.94
C ARG A 8 -11.07 -1.32 2.02
N LYS A 9 -11.40 -1.95 0.89
CA LYS A 9 -12.03 -3.28 0.89
C LYS A 9 -11.15 -4.33 1.57
N ILE A 10 -9.84 -4.31 1.30
CA ILE A 10 -8.86 -5.20 1.95
C ILE A 10 -8.80 -4.95 3.46
N LEU A 11 -8.68 -3.69 3.87
CA LEU A 11 -8.44 -3.33 5.28
C LEU A 11 -9.68 -3.44 6.15
N ASP A 12 -10.85 -3.06 5.63
CA ASP A 12 -12.05 -2.86 6.45
C ASP A 12 -13.10 -3.94 6.28
N SER A 13 -13.18 -4.63 5.13
CA SER A 13 -14.31 -5.53 4.90
C SER A 13 -14.28 -6.74 5.83
N ASN A 14 -15.46 -7.20 6.24
CA ASN A 14 -15.65 -8.48 6.93
C ASN A 14 -16.23 -9.54 5.98
N VAL A 15 -16.46 -9.20 4.72
CA VAL A 15 -16.99 -10.07 3.68
C VAL A 15 -15.82 -10.55 2.83
N GLU A 16 -15.63 -11.86 2.75
CA GLU A 16 -14.49 -12.45 2.05
C GLU A 16 -14.49 -12.11 0.54
N GLU A 17 -15.67 -12.12 -0.09
CA GLU A 17 -15.80 -11.77 -1.51
C GLU A 17 -15.34 -10.33 -1.79
N GLU A 18 -15.71 -9.37 -0.94
CA GLU A 18 -15.28 -7.98 -1.08
C GLU A 18 -13.77 -7.82 -0.85
N LYS A 19 -13.18 -8.60 0.06
CA LYS A 19 -11.72 -8.62 0.26
C LYS A 19 -11.00 -9.16 -0.96
N GLU A 20 -11.50 -10.25 -1.55
CA GLU A 20 -10.92 -10.83 -2.75
C GLU A 20 -11.04 -9.90 -3.96
N GLU A 21 -12.18 -9.22 -4.12
CA GLU A 21 -12.35 -8.17 -5.13
C GLU A 21 -11.39 -7.01 -4.89
N GLY A 22 -11.29 -6.55 -3.63
CA GLY A 22 -10.35 -5.53 -3.18
C GLY A 22 -8.91 -5.89 -3.52
N LYS A 23 -8.48 -7.12 -3.20
CA LYS A 23 -7.15 -7.64 -3.49
C LYS A 23 -6.83 -7.58 -4.98
N LYS A 24 -7.73 -8.11 -5.83
CA LYS A 24 -7.53 -8.11 -7.30
C LYS A 24 -7.38 -6.70 -7.85
N GLY A 25 -8.33 -5.81 -7.55
CA GLY A 25 -8.30 -4.43 -8.04
C GLY A 25 -7.13 -3.61 -7.49
N PHE A 26 -6.70 -3.88 -6.25
CA PHE A 26 -5.53 -3.25 -5.67
C PHE A 26 -4.26 -3.68 -6.40
N ILE A 27 -4.05 -4.98 -6.60
CA ILE A 27 -2.89 -5.53 -7.34
C ILE A 27 -2.86 -4.97 -8.77
N GLU A 28 -3.99 -4.88 -9.47
CA GLU A 28 -4.06 -4.28 -10.80
C GLU A 28 -3.60 -2.81 -10.80
N CYS A 29 -4.03 -2.02 -9.80
CA CYS A 29 -3.56 -0.65 -9.63
C CYS A 29 -2.04 -0.58 -9.39
N LEU A 30 -1.49 -1.50 -8.58
CA LEU A 30 -0.06 -1.55 -8.31
C LEU A 30 0.75 -1.93 -9.54
N LYS A 31 0.25 -2.83 -10.39
CA LYS A 31 0.89 -3.19 -11.67
C LYS A 31 0.94 -2.02 -12.64
N VAL A 32 -0.10 -1.19 -12.68
CA VAL A 32 -0.07 0.07 -13.45
C VAL A 32 1.01 1.00 -12.91
N LEU A 33 1.08 1.21 -11.59
CA LEU A 33 2.12 2.02 -10.97
C LEU A 33 3.52 1.48 -11.22
N GLU A 34 3.70 0.17 -11.17
CA GLU A 34 4.98 -0.47 -11.47
C GLU A 34 5.40 -0.28 -12.93
N GLY A 35 4.45 -0.35 -13.86
CA GLY A 35 4.70 -0.03 -15.27
C GLY A 35 5.16 1.42 -15.46
N GLU A 36 4.49 2.36 -14.79
CA GLU A 36 4.85 3.79 -14.82
C GLU A 36 6.20 4.06 -14.15
N LEU A 37 6.55 3.34 -13.09
CA LEU A 37 7.87 3.41 -12.45
C LEU A 37 8.96 2.91 -13.42
N GLY A 38 8.70 1.82 -14.14
CA GLY A 38 9.64 1.24 -15.09
C GLY A 38 10.97 0.90 -14.41
N ASP A 39 12.07 1.41 -14.96
CA ASP A 39 13.42 1.24 -14.40
C ASP A 39 13.91 2.49 -13.65
N LYS A 40 13.05 3.49 -13.45
CA LYS A 40 13.42 4.71 -12.73
C LYS A 40 13.63 4.40 -11.24
N PRO A 41 14.59 5.07 -10.58
CA PRO A 41 14.78 4.89 -9.15
C PRO A 41 13.62 5.47 -8.33
N TYR A 42 12.92 6.49 -8.86
CA TYR A 42 11.74 7.13 -8.29
C TYR A 42 10.72 7.47 -9.39
N PHE A 43 9.47 7.70 -9.03
CA PHE A 43 8.46 8.20 -9.96
C PHE A 43 8.82 9.59 -10.49
N GLY A 44 9.48 10.41 -9.67
CA GLY A 44 10.08 11.69 -10.08
C GLY A 44 11.32 11.58 -10.98
N GLY A 45 11.71 10.37 -11.41
CA GLY A 45 12.94 10.13 -12.17
C GLY A 45 14.12 9.89 -11.24
N GLU A 46 15.17 10.70 -11.35
CA GLU A 46 16.40 10.57 -10.55
C GLU A 46 16.23 11.01 -9.08
N THR A 47 15.18 11.78 -8.79
CA THR A 47 14.95 12.36 -7.46
C THR A 47 13.56 12.02 -6.93
N PHE A 48 13.44 11.93 -5.61
CA PHE A 48 12.19 11.67 -4.92
C PHE A 48 11.22 12.84 -5.15
N GLY A 49 10.05 12.55 -5.72
CA GLY A 49 9.12 13.57 -6.21
C GLY A 49 7.71 13.47 -5.63
N PHE A 50 6.81 14.25 -6.20
CA PHE A 50 5.41 14.34 -5.75
C PHE A 50 4.68 12.99 -5.75
N VAL A 51 4.82 12.22 -6.83
CA VAL A 51 4.18 10.90 -6.94
C VAL A 51 4.77 9.94 -5.91
N ASP A 52 6.08 10.02 -5.65
CA ASP A 52 6.69 9.19 -4.61
C ASP A 52 6.10 9.49 -3.23
N ILE A 53 5.91 10.77 -2.89
CA ILE A 53 5.24 11.19 -1.65
C ILE A 53 3.82 10.62 -1.55
N ALA A 54 3.05 10.70 -2.64
CA ALA A 54 1.68 10.20 -2.65
C ALA A 54 1.62 8.66 -2.48
N VAL A 55 2.50 7.94 -3.18
CA VAL A 55 2.47 6.47 -3.25
C VAL A 55 3.18 5.83 -2.05
N VAL A 56 4.18 6.47 -1.43
CA VAL A 56 4.96 5.84 -0.35
C VAL A 56 4.11 5.53 0.88
N THR A 57 3.00 6.26 1.07
CA THR A 57 2.00 5.99 2.12
C THR A 57 1.22 4.69 1.87
N LEU A 58 1.12 4.24 0.61
CA LEU A 58 0.48 2.97 0.24
C LEU A 58 1.41 1.76 0.44
N TYR A 59 2.71 1.99 0.59
CA TYR A 59 3.70 0.95 0.91
C TYR A 59 3.57 0.55 2.39
N CYS A 60 2.41 -0.01 2.74
CA CYS A 60 2.09 -0.49 4.06
C CYS A 60 1.91 -2.00 4.02
N TRP A 61 2.71 -2.70 4.81
CA TRP A 61 2.65 -4.16 4.96
C TRP A 61 1.29 -4.69 5.42
N SER A 62 0.46 -3.85 6.06
CA SER A 62 -0.89 -4.22 6.44
C SER A 62 -1.76 -4.65 5.25
N TYR A 63 -1.52 -4.12 4.04
CA TYR A 63 -2.22 -4.58 2.84
C TYR A 63 -1.82 -6.01 2.47
N GLU A 64 -0.52 -6.34 2.50
CA GLU A 64 -0.02 -7.69 2.22
C GLU A 64 -0.55 -8.71 3.23
N THR A 65 -0.52 -8.37 4.53
CA THR A 65 -1.00 -9.26 5.59
C THR A 65 -2.52 -9.46 5.55
N LEU A 66 -3.30 -8.39 5.46
CA LEU A 66 -4.76 -8.48 5.51
C LEU A 66 -5.38 -8.92 4.18
N GLY A 67 -4.70 -8.63 3.07
CA GLY A 67 -5.07 -9.06 1.73
C GLY A 67 -4.46 -10.40 1.33
N ASN A 68 -3.62 -11.02 2.16
CA ASN A 68 -2.97 -12.31 1.90
C ASN A 68 -2.31 -12.39 0.51
N PHE A 69 -1.47 -11.41 0.19
CA PHE A 69 -0.65 -11.38 -1.03
C PHE A 69 0.74 -10.84 -0.72
N SER A 70 1.67 -11.01 -1.66
CA SER A 70 3.04 -10.48 -1.53
C SER A 70 3.32 -9.47 -2.64
N LEU A 71 3.72 -8.25 -2.24
CA LEU A 71 4.11 -7.22 -3.18
C LEU A 71 5.42 -7.55 -3.88
N GLU A 72 6.33 -8.27 -3.20
CA GLU A 72 7.58 -8.76 -3.80
C GLU A 72 7.32 -9.71 -4.97
N VAL A 73 6.25 -10.50 -4.91
CA VAL A 73 5.86 -11.43 -5.99
C VAL A 73 5.05 -10.73 -7.07
N GLU A 74 4.06 -9.92 -6.69
CA GLU A 74 3.13 -9.30 -7.65
C GLU A 74 3.73 -8.10 -8.38
N CYS A 75 4.55 -7.30 -7.68
CA CYS A 75 5.15 -6.06 -8.19
C CYS A 75 6.60 -5.85 -7.67
N PRO A 76 7.58 -6.66 -8.11
CA PRO A 76 8.94 -6.70 -7.56
C PRO A 76 9.72 -5.37 -7.67
N LYS A 77 9.53 -4.58 -8.73
CA LYS A 77 10.19 -3.27 -8.89
C LYS A 77 9.57 -2.25 -7.95
N LEU A 78 8.24 -2.26 -7.81
CA LEU A 78 7.56 -1.38 -6.86
C LEU A 78 7.93 -1.74 -5.42
N PHE A 79 8.09 -3.03 -5.13
CA PHE A 79 8.60 -3.48 -3.83
C PHE A 79 10.00 -2.96 -3.54
N SER A 80 10.91 -3.06 -4.52
CA SER A 80 12.28 -2.56 -4.43
C SER A 80 12.33 -1.03 -4.28
N TRP A 81 11.45 -0.32 -4.98
CA TRP A 81 11.28 1.13 -4.83
C TRP A 81 10.81 1.51 -3.42
N GLY A 82 9.86 0.78 -2.84
CA GLY A 82 9.38 1.04 -1.48
C GLY A 82 10.48 0.87 -0.43
N LYS A 83 11.28 -0.20 -0.52
CA LYS A 83 12.49 -0.39 0.32
C LYS A 83 13.46 0.79 0.17
N ARG A 84 13.78 1.16 -1.07
CA ARG A 84 14.65 2.31 -1.36
C ARG A 84 14.12 3.60 -0.74
N CYS A 85 12.80 3.83 -0.82
CA CYS A 85 12.18 5.02 -0.24
C CYS A 85 12.41 5.11 1.27
N ILE A 86 12.22 4.01 1.99
CA ILE A 86 12.42 3.95 3.45
C ILE A 86 13.91 4.06 3.81
N GLU A 87 14.79 3.38 3.08
CA GLU A 87 16.23 3.34 3.39
C GLU A 87 16.97 4.64 3.03
N LYS A 88 16.57 5.31 1.95
CA LYS A 88 17.30 6.45 1.40
C LYS A 88 16.68 7.81 1.74
N ASN A 89 15.42 7.86 2.17
CA ASN A 89 14.76 9.11 2.54
C ASN A 89 14.49 9.16 4.04
N GLU A 90 15.31 9.94 4.75
CA GLU A 90 15.19 10.13 6.20
C GLU A 90 13.79 10.64 6.62
N SER A 91 13.21 11.55 5.82
CA SER A 91 11.85 12.05 6.05
C SER A 91 10.80 10.94 5.98
N VAL A 92 10.93 10.01 5.03
CA VAL A 92 10.00 8.87 4.91
C VAL A 92 10.16 7.95 6.12
N SER A 93 11.40 7.59 6.44
CA SER A 93 11.73 6.72 7.58
C SER A 93 11.21 7.24 8.91
N LYS A 94 11.30 8.56 9.15
CA LYS A 94 10.81 9.20 10.39
C LYS A 94 9.29 9.39 10.44
N THR A 95 8.64 9.51 9.29
CA THR A 95 7.20 9.87 9.23
C THR A 95 6.31 8.65 9.18
N LEU A 96 6.72 7.58 8.48
CA LEU A 96 5.90 6.38 8.37
C LEU A 96 5.90 5.63 9.71
N PRO A 97 4.73 5.35 10.30
CA PRO A 97 4.66 4.52 11.48
C PRO A 97 5.22 3.13 11.18
N HIS A 98 5.85 2.50 12.18
CA HIS A 98 6.20 1.09 12.07
C HIS A 98 4.99 0.26 11.66
N GLN A 99 5.22 -0.70 10.77
CA GLN A 99 4.19 -1.52 10.14
C GLN A 99 3.23 -2.19 11.15
N HIS A 100 3.74 -2.65 12.29
CA HIS A 100 2.91 -3.23 13.36
C HIS A 100 1.90 -2.23 13.94
N LYS A 101 2.27 -0.95 14.07
CA LYS A 101 1.37 0.09 14.59
C LYS A 101 0.21 0.34 13.64
N ILE A 102 0.45 0.28 12.33
CA ILE A 102 -0.60 0.44 11.32
C ILE A 102 -1.52 -0.78 11.32
N TYR A 103 -0.94 -1.98 11.41
CA TYR A 103 -1.72 -3.21 11.52
C TYR A 103 -2.63 -3.22 12.76
N ASP A 104 -2.09 -2.91 13.93
CA ASP A 104 -2.85 -2.81 15.18
C ASP A 104 -3.93 -1.73 15.11
N PHE A 105 -3.63 -0.59 14.48
CA PHE A 105 -4.61 0.46 14.25
C PHE A 105 -5.77 -0.02 13.39
N VAL A 106 -5.51 -0.69 12.27
CA VAL A 106 -6.53 -1.25 11.38
C VAL A 106 -7.37 -2.30 12.10
N LEU A 107 -6.74 -3.23 12.83
CA LEU A 107 -7.47 -4.20 13.65
C LEU A 107 -8.35 -3.52 14.71
N GLY A 108 -7.85 -2.46 15.33
CA GLY A 108 -8.61 -1.64 16.28
C GLY A 108 -9.84 -0.98 15.66
N LEU A 109 -9.74 -0.50 14.41
CA LEU A 109 -10.88 0.02 13.65
C LEU A 109 -11.91 -1.07 13.36
N ASN A 110 -11.48 -2.28 12.97
CA ASN A 110 -12.37 -3.38 12.65
C ASN A 110 -13.14 -3.94 13.86
N LYS A 111 -12.63 -3.72 15.08
CA LYS A 111 -13.33 -4.07 16.32
C LYS A 111 -14.44 -3.08 16.70
N LYS A 112 -14.45 -1.87 16.12
CA LYS A 112 -15.50 -0.88 16.42
C LYS A 112 -16.77 -1.21 15.63
N PRO A 113 -17.96 -1.09 16.23
CA PRO A 113 -19.21 -1.22 15.50
C PRO A 113 -19.22 -0.20 14.35
N LYS A 114 -19.35 -0.68 13.11
CA LYS A 114 -19.53 0.21 11.97
C LYS A 114 -20.90 0.89 12.13
N ALA A 115 -20.93 2.22 12.10
CA ALA A 115 -22.20 2.96 12.13
C ALA A 115 -23.04 2.49 10.94
N ARG A 116 -24.27 2.02 11.20
CA ARG A 116 -25.27 1.80 10.14
C ARG A 116 -25.68 3.16 9.62
N THR A 117 -25.18 3.54 8.46
CA THR A 117 -25.76 4.60 7.62
C THR A 117 -26.78 4.00 6.69
#